data_AF-A0A2E9LNJ6-F1
#
_entry.id   AF-A0A2E9LNJ6-F1
#
_cell.length_a   1.000
_cell.length_b   1.000
_cell.length_c   1.000
_cell.angle_alpha   90.00
_cell.angle_beta   90.00
_cell.angle_gamma   90.00
#
_symmetry.space_group_name_H-M   'P 1'
#
loop_
_entity.id
_entity.type
_entity.pdbx_description
1 polymer ?
#
loop_
_entity_poly.entity_id
_entity_poly.type
_entity_poly.pdbx_seq_one_letter_code
_entity_poly.pdbx_strand_id
1 'polypeptide(L)'
;MFSKKWQFWLGGAVSVGLLLLLLYQVNLGELKKDLREANYYLLAPSIAVYFVAVLFRAVRWQYLLAPISAIPVGRLYPVMVIGYMANNLLPVRLGELVRSYYLSRREDVNASSALATIAVERVYDGITLLAFAALSAPWLLLLGEFDGSAGVSRTTGIVFMVAAVTSFAMLLTLFTLLGSSPAFASRMEKWLDIVPAGPRPKVKAL
;
A
#
# COMPACT_ATOMS: atom_id res chain seq x y z
N MET A 1 8.84 -13.99 21.19
CA MET A 1 9.22 -14.92 20.08
C MET A 1 9.88 -14.23 18.88
N PHE A 2 10.46 -13.02 19.04
CA PHE A 2 11.06 -12.24 17.93
C PHE A 2 12.59 -12.29 17.85
N SER A 3 13.29 -12.77 18.88
CA SER A 3 14.74 -12.56 19.03
C SER A 3 15.65 -13.49 18.22
N LYS A 4 15.14 -14.57 17.58
CA LYS A 4 15.97 -15.52 16.81
C LYS A 4 15.92 -15.36 15.28
N LYS A 5 15.13 -14.43 14.74
CA LYS A 5 15.08 -14.22 13.28
C LYS A 5 16.18 -13.25 12.86
N TRP A 6 17.32 -13.78 12.42
CA TRP A 6 18.47 -13.00 11.89
C TRP A 6 18.05 -11.94 10.86
N GLN A 7 17.02 -12.22 10.06
CA GLN A 7 16.43 -11.29 9.10
C GLN A 7 15.93 -9.97 9.73
N PHE A 8 15.39 -10.01 10.96
CA PHE A 8 14.95 -8.81 11.66
C PHE A 8 16.14 -7.93 12.07
N TRP A 9 17.18 -8.55 12.62
CA TRP A 9 18.42 -7.85 13.00
C TRP A 9 19.17 -7.31 11.80
N LEU A 10 19.22 -8.07 10.70
CA LEU A 10 19.83 -7.62 9.44
C LEU A 10 19.07 -6.44 8.84
N GLY A 11 17.73 -6.50 8.79
CA GLY A 11 16.90 -5.38 8.33
C GLY A 11 17.08 -4.13 9.21
N GLY A 12 17.14 -4.30 10.53
CA GLY A 12 17.45 -3.22 11.47
C GLY A 12 18.83 -2.62 11.24
N ALA A 13 19.87 -3.45 11.13
CA ALA A 13 21.24 -3.00 10.88
C ALA A 13 21.37 -2.25 9.55
N VAL A 14 20.75 -2.75 8.47
CA VAL A 14 20.71 -2.07 7.17
C VAL A 14 19.98 -0.72 7.27
N SER A 15 18.83 -0.68 7.95
CA SER A 15 18.06 0.57 8.13
C SER A 15 18.86 1.62 8.90
N VAL A 16 19.52 1.21 10.00
CA VAL A 16 20.39 2.08 10.79
C VAL A 16 21.59 2.54 9.97
N GLY A 17 22.23 1.64 9.21
CA GLY A 17 23.36 1.97 8.34
C GLY A 17 22.99 3.01 7.28
N LEU A 18 21.84 2.84 6.62
CA LEU A 18 21.33 3.81 5.64
C LEU A 18 21.00 5.15 6.28
N LEU A 19 20.39 5.17 7.48
CA LEU A 19 20.11 6.39 8.22
C LEU A 19 21.39 7.14 8.59
N LEU A 20 22.43 6.43 9.05
CA LEU A 20 23.73 7.04 9.36
C LEU A 20 24.41 7.58 8.11
N LEU A 21 24.32 6.88 6.98
CA LEU A 21 24.84 7.33 5.70
C LEU A 21 24.12 8.60 5.23
N LEU A 22 22.80 8.66 5.39
CA LEU A 22 21.99 9.84 5.08
C LEU A 22 22.39 11.03 5.97
N LEU A 23 22.52 10.82 7.28
CA LEU A 23 22.96 11.87 8.21
C LEU A 23 24.39 12.34 7.95
N TYR A 24 25.25 11.47 7.42
CA TYR A 24 26.61 11.83 7.01
C TYR A 24 26.63 12.64 5.72
N GLN A 25 25.74 12.34 4.75
CA GLN A 25 25.65 13.09 3.50
C GLN A 25 24.92 14.42 3.63
N VAL A 26 23.97 14.53 4.56
CA VAL A 26 23.15 15.73 4.72
C VAL A 26 23.87 16.77 5.58
N ASN A 27 24.03 17.98 5.03
CA ASN A 27 24.48 19.13 5.80
C ASN A 27 23.35 19.59 6.74
N LEU A 28 23.48 19.28 8.03
CA LEU A 28 22.50 19.66 9.05
C LEU A 28 22.27 21.18 9.14
N GLY A 29 23.25 22.00 8.75
CA GLY A 29 23.11 23.45 8.68
C GLY A 29 22.17 23.90 7.57
N GLU A 30 22.31 23.32 6.38
CA GLU A 30 21.42 23.56 5.24
C GLU A 30 20.01 23.05 5.52
N LEU A 31 19.88 21.85 6.07
CA LEU A 31 18.59 21.28 6.47
C LEU A 31 17.82 22.21 7.42
N LYS A 32 18.51 22.80 8.41
CA LYS A 32 17.88 23.75 9.35
C LYS A 32 17.44 25.04 8.65
N LYS A 33 18.22 25.52 7.68
CA LYS A 33 17.88 26.69 6.90
C LYS A 33 16.65 26.43 6.03
N ASP A 34 16.62 25.31 5.31
CA ASP A 34 15.51 24.90 4.45
C ASP A 34 14.22 24.73 5.24
N LEU A 35 14.30 24.11 6.42
CA LEU A 35 13.15 24.00 7.33
C LEU A 35 12.63 25.37 7.74
N ARG A 36 13.52 26.34 8.03
CA ARG A 36 13.11 27.68 8.46
C ARG A 36 12.51 28.52 7.33
N GLU A 37 12.98 28.34 6.11
CA GLU A 37 12.52 29.05 4.91
C GLU A 37 11.31 28.37 4.24
N ALA A 38 10.94 27.16 4.68
CA ALA A 38 9.82 26.42 4.13
C ALA A 38 8.49 27.17 4.26
N ASN A 39 7.70 27.13 3.17
CA ASN A 39 6.38 27.74 3.17
C ASN A 39 5.35 26.83 3.86
N TYR A 40 5.17 27.03 5.17
CA TYR A 40 4.20 26.28 5.97
C TYR A 40 2.73 26.54 5.60
N TYR A 41 2.41 27.59 4.82
CA TYR A 41 1.03 27.79 4.33
C TYR A 41 0.59 26.65 3.41
N LEU A 42 1.52 25.99 2.71
CA LEU A 42 1.21 24.83 1.87
C LEU A 42 0.89 23.57 2.69
N LEU A 43 1.25 23.54 3.98
CA LEU A 43 1.02 22.37 4.84
C LEU A 43 -0.47 22.14 5.07
N ALA A 44 -1.24 23.20 5.32
CA ALA A 44 -2.68 23.10 5.57
C ALA A 44 -3.46 22.46 4.40
N PRO A 45 -3.35 22.94 3.14
CA PRO A 45 -4.01 22.28 2.02
C PRO A 45 -3.47 20.87 1.77
N SER A 46 -2.17 20.59 1.98
CA SER A 46 -1.64 19.23 1.88
C SER A 46 -2.28 18.26 2.87
N ILE A 47 -2.48 18.69 4.12
CA ILE A 47 -3.19 17.89 5.13
C ILE A 47 -4.64 17.66 4.73
N ALA A 48 -5.34 18.70 4.24
CA ALA A 48 -6.71 18.57 3.76
C ALA A 48 -6.81 17.55 2.61
N VAL A 49 -5.93 17.66 1.61
CA VAL A 49 -5.85 16.73 0.48
C VAL A 49 -5.56 15.31 0.95
N TYR A 50 -4.69 15.13 1.96
CA TYR A 50 -4.43 13.82 2.55
C TYR A 50 -5.69 13.19 3.15
N PHE A 51 -6.45 13.92 3.96
CA PHE A 51 -7.68 13.39 4.57
C PHE A 51 -8.78 13.11 3.54
N VAL A 52 -8.87 13.91 2.48
CA VAL A 52 -9.73 13.65 1.32
C VAL A 52 -9.30 12.37 0.60
N ALA A 53 -7.98 12.16 0.40
CA ALA A 53 -7.47 10.92 -0.17
C ALA A 53 -7.81 9.70 0.69
N VAL A 54 -7.72 9.81 2.03
CA VAL A 54 -8.15 8.76 2.95
C VAL A 54 -9.66 8.48 2.83
N LEU A 55 -10.47 9.52 2.59
CA LEU A 55 -11.92 9.35 2.37
C LEU A 55 -12.21 8.54 1.12
N PHE A 56 -11.56 8.86 -0.01
CA PHE A 56 -11.69 8.06 -1.23
C PHE A 56 -11.28 6.60 -1.03
N ARG A 57 -10.24 6.36 -0.22
CA ARG A 57 -9.84 4.99 0.15
C ARG A 57 -10.90 4.29 0.99
N ALA A 58 -11.57 4.99 1.90
CA ALA A 58 -12.68 4.44 2.68
C ALA A 58 -13.88 4.07 1.79
N VAL A 59 -14.23 4.94 0.83
CA VAL A 59 -15.27 4.67 -0.18
C VAL A 59 -14.91 3.45 -1.01
N ARG A 60 -13.67 3.37 -1.52
CA ARG A 60 -13.18 2.21 -2.26
C ARG A 60 -13.28 0.92 -1.45
N TRP A 61 -12.89 0.97 -0.17
CA TRP A 61 -12.96 -0.21 0.68
C TRP A 61 -14.39 -0.64 0.98
N GLN A 62 -15.33 0.28 1.07
CA GLN A 62 -16.75 -0.07 1.18
C GLN A 62 -17.19 -0.95 0.00
N TYR A 63 -16.78 -0.63 -1.23
CA TYR A 63 -17.10 -1.47 -2.40
C TYR A 63 -16.47 -2.86 -2.32
N LEU A 64 -15.22 -2.97 -1.82
CA LEU A 64 -14.57 -4.26 -1.61
C LEU A 64 -15.20 -5.09 -0.49
N LEU A 65 -15.77 -4.42 0.52
CA LEU A 65 -16.48 -5.07 1.63
C LEU A 65 -17.94 -5.38 1.32
N ALA A 66 -18.55 -4.77 0.31
CA ALA A 66 -19.96 -4.94 -0.03
C ALA A 66 -20.43 -6.41 -0.17
N PRO A 67 -19.62 -7.36 -0.70
CA PRO A 67 -20.00 -8.78 -0.74
C PRO A 67 -20.04 -9.46 0.64
N ILE A 68 -19.41 -8.87 1.66
CA ILE A 68 -19.31 -9.41 3.01
C ILE A 68 -20.30 -8.70 3.95
N SER A 69 -20.32 -7.36 3.93
CA SER A 69 -21.20 -6.55 4.76
C SER A 69 -21.37 -5.14 4.18
N ALA A 70 -22.59 -4.62 4.20
CA ALA A 70 -22.91 -3.26 3.75
C ALA A 70 -22.66 -2.24 4.88
N ILE A 71 -21.43 -1.72 4.97
CA ILE A 71 -21.03 -0.77 6.00
C ILE A 71 -20.90 0.64 5.40
N PRO A 72 -21.52 1.67 6.00
CA PRO A 72 -21.43 3.03 5.46
C PRO A 72 -20.02 3.64 5.63
N VAL A 73 -19.57 4.45 4.65
CA VAL A 73 -18.27 5.16 4.66
C VAL A 73 -18.00 5.86 5.99
N GLY A 74 -19.01 6.50 6.59
CA GLY A 74 -18.85 7.24 7.84
C GLY A 74 -18.35 6.40 9.02
N ARG A 75 -18.62 5.09 9.02
CA ARG A 75 -18.09 4.15 10.02
C ARG A 75 -16.74 3.55 9.62
N LEU A 76 -16.50 3.37 8.33
CA LEU A 76 -15.23 2.86 7.80
C LEU A 76 -14.11 3.90 7.86
N TYR A 77 -14.43 5.19 7.73
CA TYR A 77 -13.44 6.26 7.68
C TYR A 77 -12.58 6.36 8.95
N PRO A 78 -13.13 6.36 10.18
CA PRO A 78 -12.31 6.31 11.39
C PRO A 78 -11.43 5.05 11.48
N VAL A 79 -11.95 3.91 11.03
CA VAL A 79 -11.20 2.63 10.98
C VAL A 79 -9.98 2.77 10.06
N MET A 80 -10.14 3.44 8.91
CA MET A 80 -9.04 3.76 8.00
C MET A 80 -8.00 4.67 8.63
N VAL A 81 -8.42 5.77 9.25
CA VAL A 81 -7.53 6.74 9.89
C VAL A 81 -6.70 6.07 10.99
N ILE A 82 -7.32 5.26 11.85
CA ILE A 82 -6.63 4.51 12.90
C ILE A 82 -5.63 3.51 12.29
N GLY A 83 -6.02 2.80 11.22
CA GLY A 83 -5.12 1.89 10.51
C GLY A 83 -3.89 2.60 9.94
N TYR A 84 -4.05 3.77 9.33
CA TYR A 84 -2.93 4.56 8.81
C TYR A 84 -2.06 5.15 9.93
N MET A 85 -2.66 5.61 11.01
CA MET A 85 -1.93 6.04 12.20
C MET A 85 -1.07 4.89 12.75
N ALA A 86 -1.65 3.70 12.90
CA ALA A 86 -0.93 2.52 13.35
C ALA A 86 0.19 2.12 12.39
N ASN A 87 0.01 2.29 11.07
CA ASN A 87 1.06 2.05 10.08
C ASN A 87 2.26 3.01 10.22
N ASN A 88 2.03 4.24 10.68
CA ASN A 88 3.09 5.22 10.91
C ASN A 88 3.84 4.98 12.23
N LEU A 89 3.15 4.43 13.23
CA LEU A 89 3.73 4.18 14.57
C LEU A 89 4.36 2.80 14.70
N LEU A 90 3.79 1.79 14.05
CA LEU A 90 4.21 0.40 14.19
C LEU A 90 5.16 -0.02 13.07
N PRO A 91 6.24 -0.76 13.40
CA PRO A 91 7.11 -1.33 12.39
C PRO A 91 6.38 -2.41 11.57
N VAL A 92 6.93 -2.76 10.40
CA VAL A 92 6.44 -3.88 9.54
C VAL A 92 5.01 -3.69 9.01
N ARG A 93 4.54 -2.45 8.88
CA ARG A 93 3.22 -2.11 8.31
C ARG A 93 2.04 -2.83 8.98
N LEU A 94 2.13 -3.07 10.29
CA LEU A 94 1.09 -3.77 11.07
C LEU A 94 -0.25 -3.02 11.12
N GLY A 95 -0.33 -1.79 10.62
CA GLY A 95 -1.56 -1.01 10.55
C GLY A 95 -2.68 -1.68 9.74
N GLU A 96 -2.35 -2.55 8.78
CA GLU A 96 -3.33 -3.35 8.03
C GLU A 96 -4.04 -4.38 8.93
N LEU A 97 -3.29 -5.02 9.85
CA LEU A 97 -3.85 -5.92 10.86
C LEU A 97 -4.69 -5.16 11.89
N VAL A 98 -4.26 -3.96 12.26
CA VAL A 98 -5.02 -3.11 13.19
C VAL A 98 -6.37 -2.71 12.58
N ARG A 99 -6.39 -2.32 11.30
CA ARG A 99 -7.61 -1.95 10.58
C ARG A 99 -8.61 -3.10 10.51
N SER A 100 -8.18 -4.29 10.13
CA SER A 100 -9.07 -5.47 10.02
C SER A 100 -9.57 -5.95 11.38
N TYR A 101 -8.70 -5.96 12.40
CA TYR A 101 -9.07 -6.30 13.77
C TYR A 101 -10.09 -5.29 14.33
N TYR A 102 -9.81 -3.99 14.16
CA TYR A 102 -10.70 -2.94 14.65
C TYR A 102 -12.06 -2.94 13.94
N LEU A 103 -12.09 -3.20 12.64
CA LEU A 103 -13.34 -3.40 11.89
C LEU A 103 -14.13 -4.58 12.45
N SER A 104 -13.47 -5.72 12.68
CA SER A 104 -14.13 -6.93 13.18
C SER A 104 -14.82 -6.70 14.52
N ARG A 105 -14.22 -5.85 15.37
CA ARG A 105 -14.80 -5.52 16.67
C ARG A 105 -16.00 -4.56 16.58
N ARG A 106 -16.08 -3.75 15.53
CA ARG A 106 -17.11 -2.72 15.37
C ARG A 106 -18.32 -3.16 14.55
N GLU A 107 -18.12 -3.98 13.51
CA GLU A 107 -19.15 -4.25 12.49
C GLU A 107 -19.44 -5.76 12.32
N ASP A 108 -19.05 -6.60 13.30
CA ASP A 108 -19.26 -8.08 13.32
C ASP A 108 -18.78 -8.82 12.07
N VAL A 109 -17.79 -8.24 11.37
CA VAL A 109 -17.14 -8.85 10.20
C VAL A 109 -15.96 -9.70 10.68
N ASN A 110 -15.76 -10.89 10.10
CA ASN A 110 -14.57 -11.69 10.40
C ASN A 110 -13.29 -10.93 10.01
N ALA A 111 -12.34 -10.79 10.95
CA ALA A 111 -11.06 -10.12 10.73
C ALA A 111 -10.26 -10.72 9.56
N SER A 112 -10.33 -12.04 9.35
CA SER A 112 -9.68 -12.72 8.23
C SER A 112 -10.29 -12.33 6.89
N SER A 113 -11.63 -12.21 6.82
CA SER A 113 -12.32 -11.74 5.61
C SER A 113 -11.99 -10.27 5.32
N ALA A 114 -11.95 -9.43 6.36
CA ALA A 114 -11.50 -8.04 6.22
C ALA A 114 -10.05 -7.95 5.74
N LEU A 115 -9.14 -8.78 6.28
CA LEU A 115 -7.75 -8.86 5.80
C LEU A 115 -7.66 -9.31 4.34
N ALA A 116 -8.46 -10.29 3.92
CA ALA A 116 -8.51 -10.72 2.53
C ALA A 116 -8.90 -9.57 1.60
N THR A 117 -9.88 -8.74 1.98
CA THR A 117 -10.22 -7.54 1.18
C THR A 117 -9.08 -6.54 1.10
N ILE A 118 -8.28 -6.39 2.16
CA ILE A 118 -7.11 -5.50 2.17
C ILE A 118 -6.01 -6.08 1.26
N ALA A 119 -5.78 -7.39 1.27
CA ALA A 119 -4.82 -8.01 0.37
C ALA A 119 -5.21 -7.80 -1.11
N VAL A 120 -6.49 -7.97 -1.44
CA VAL A 120 -7.04 -7.67 -2.77
C VAL A 120 -6.83 -6.19 -3.11
N GLU A 121 -7.12 -5.29 -2.17
CA GLU A 121 -6.86 -3.85 -2.31
C GLU A 121 -5.39 -3.57 -2.67
N ARG A 122 -4.43 -4.21 -1.98
CA ARG A 122 -3.00 -4.04 -2.23
C ARG A 122 -2.56 -4.57 -3.60
N VAL A 123 -3.17 -5.65 -4.08
CA VAL A 123 -2.91 -6.15 -5.44
C VAL A 123 -3.38 -5.12 -6.48
N TYR A 124 -4.58 -4.57 -6.31
CA TYR A 124 -5.06 -3.49 -7.19
C TYR A 124 -4.18 -2.22 -7.10
N ASP A 125 -3.71 -1.85 -5.91
CA ASP A 125 -2.76 -0.75 -5.73
C ASP A 125 -1.44 -1.03 -6.49
N GLY A 126 -0.92 -2.25 -6.43
CA GLY A 126 0.28 -2.65 -7.18
C GLY A 126 0.07 -2.61 -8.69
N ILE A 127 -1.06 -3.13 -9.17
CA ILE A 127 -1.43 -3.11 -10.59
C ILE A 127 -1.56 -1.66 -11.07
N THR A 128 -2.26 -0.80 -10.34
CA THR A 128 -2.44 0.61 -10.72
C THR A 128 -1.12 1.37 -10.71
N LEU A 129 -0.24 1.13 -9.74
CA LEU A 129 1.10 1.69 -9.70
C LEU A 129 1.92 1.30 -10.95
N LEU A 130 1.91 0.01 -11.31
CA LEU A 130 2.63 -0.48 -12.48
C LEU A 130 2.04 0.06 -13.78
N ALA A 131 0.71 0.22 -13.85
CA ALA A 131 0.06 0.87 -14.99
C ALA A 131 0.53 2.32 -15.15
N PHE A 132 0.55 3.10 -14.06
CA PHE A 132 1.06 4.47 -14.10
C PHE A 132 2.54 4.54 -14.45
N ALA A 133 3.36 3.62 -13.92
CA ALA A 133 4.77 3.54 -14.29
C ALA A 133 4.96 3.24 -15.80
N ALA A 134 4.18 2.30 -16.33
CA ALA A 134 4.23 1.93 -17.74
C ALA A 134 3.73 3.04 -18.68
N LEU A 135 2.77 3.87 -18.24
CA LEU A 135 2.23 4.98 -19.02
C LEU A 135 3.05 6.27 -18.90
N SER A 136 3.65 6.54 -17.74
CA SER A 136 4.43 7.75 -17.50
C SER A 136 5.75 7.76 -18.29
N ALA A 137 6.42 6.61 -18.46
CA ALA A 137 7.64 6.50 -19.25
C ALA A 137 7.47 6.97 -20.72
N PRO A 138 6.49 6.48 -21.50
CA PRO A 138 6.20 7.02 -22.83
C PRO A 138 5.84 8.49 -22.83
N TRP A 139 5.05 8.93 -21.86
CA TRP A 139 4.59 10.31 -21.78
C TRP A 139 5.76 11.29 -21.61
N LEU A 140 6.70 10.97 -20.73
CA LEU A 140 7.90 11.79 -20.50
C LEU A 140 8.86 11.78 -21.70
N LEU A 141 8.97 10.66 -22.41
CA LEU A 141 9.78 10.57 -23.64
C LEU A 141 9.17 11.37 -24.81
N LEU A 142 7.84 11.44 -24.90
CA LEU A 142 7.14 12.23 -25.92
C LEU A 142 7.25 13.74 -25.67
N LEU A 143 7.42 14.16 -24.41
CA LEU A 143 7.58 15.57 -24.03
C LEU A 143 9.00 16.12 -24.26
N GLY A 144 9.97 15.30 -24.68
CA GLY A 144 11.33 15.74 -24.99
C GLY A 144 12.16 16.16 -23.77
N GLU A 145 11.66 15.94 -22.54
CA GLU A 145 12.34 16.26 -21.28
C GLU A 145 13.70 15.55 -21.13
N PHE A 146 13.88 14.43 -21.84
CA PHE A 146 15.14 13.67 -21.86
C PHE A 146 16.11 14.06 -22.98
N ASP A 147 15.74 14.95 -23.91
CA ASP A 147 16.63 15.36 -25.00
C ASP A 147 17.79 16.27 -24.53
N GLY A 148 17.73 16.81 -23.30
CA GLY A 148 18.67 17.82 -22.80
C GLY A 148 19.63 17.40 -21.67
N SER A 149 19.39 16.30 -20.93
CA SER A 149 20.09 16.07 -19.65
C SER A 149 20.80 14.72 -19.50
N ALA A 150 20.54 13.75 -20.37
CA ALA A 150 21.30 12.52 -20.42
C ALA A 150 21.36 12.04 -21.86
N GLY A 151 22.51 11.54 -22.33
CA GLY A 151 22.65 10.90 -23.65
C GLY A 151 21.87 9.57 -23.79
N VAL A 152 20.70 9.49 -23.14
CA VAL A 152 19.74 8.41 -23.28
C VAL A 152 19.17 8.54 -24.69
N SER A 153 19.74 7.75 -25.60
CA SER A 153 19.22 7.62 -26.95
C SER A 153 17.70 7.36 -26.89
N ARG A 154 16.94 7.97 -27.81
CA ARG A 154 15.50 7.71 -28.02
C ARG A 154 15.20 6.21 -28.03
N THR A 155 16.14 5.39 -28.50
CA THR A 155 16.11 3.93 -28.47
C THR A 155 16.06 3.36 -27.05
N THR A 156 16.87 3.85 -26.12
CA THR A 156 16.88 3.41 -24.71
C THR A 156 15.55 3.73 -24.03
N GLY A 157 14.98 4.90 -24.32
CA GLY A 157 13.64 5.26 -23.84
C GLY A 157 12.54 4.31 -24.35
N ILE A 158 12.54 4.01 -25.66
CA ILE A 158 11.59 3.08 -26.27
C ILE A 158 11.76 1.66 -25.71
N VAL A 159 12.99 1.18 -25.53
CA VAL A 159 13.26 -0.14 -24.93
C VAL A 159 12.75 -0.20 -23.49
N PHE A 160 12.99 0.83 -22.69
CA PHE A 160 12.49 0.90 -21.30
C PHE A 160 10.96 0.93 -21.26
N MET A 161 10.32 1.67 -22.17
CA MET A 161 8.86 1.71 -22.34
C MET A 161 8.29 0.33 -22.68
N VAL A 162 8.83 -0.34 -23.70
CA VAL A 162 8.38 -1.68 -24.09
C VAL A 162 8.57 -2.66 -22.95
N ALA A 163 9.69 -2.60 -22.23
CA ALA A 163 9.93 -3.43 -21.05
C ALA A 163 8.94 -3.15 -19.90
N ALA A 164 8.62 -1.89 -19.63
CA ALA A 164 7.66 -1.51 -18.60
C ALA A 164 6.23 -1.97 -18.95
N VAL A 165 5.79 -1.76 -20.19
CA VAL A 165 4.47 -2.17 -20.66
C VAL A 165 4.35 -3.70 -20.70
N THR A 166 5.37 -4.41 -21.19
CA THR A 166 5.36 -5.89 -21.25
C THR A 166 5.41 -6.51 -19.86
N SER A 167 6.25 -6.01 -18.94
CA SER A 167 6.28 -6.48 -17.55
C SER A 167 4.95 -6.22 -16.84
N PHE A 168 4.33 -5.05 -17.06
CA PHE A 168 2.99 -4.77 -16.53
C PHE A 168 1.94 -5.75 -17.07
N ALA A 169 1.89 -5.96 -18.38
CA ALA A 169 0.96 -6.88 -19.01
C ALA A 169 1.16 -8.34 -18.54
N MET A 170 2.41 -8.78 -18.39
CA MET A 170 2.75 -10.10 -17.84
C MET A 170 2.30 -10.25 -16.39
N LEU A 171 2.55 -9.24 -15.54
CA LEU A 171 2.12 -9.29 -14.14
C LEU A 171 0.60 -9.28 -14.03
N LEU A 172 -0.08 -8.43 -14.78
CA LEU A 172 -1.54 -8.37 -14.82
C LEU A 172 -2.13 -9.72 -15.23
N THR A 173 -1.63 -10.31 -16.33
CA THR A 173 -2.11 -11.62 -16.81
C THR A 173 -1.79 -12.75 -15.84
N LEU A 174 -0.61 -12.76 -15.22
CA LEU A 174 -0.28 -13.72 -14.17
C LEU A 174 -1.23 -13.59 -12.96
N PHE A 175 -1.51 -12.37 -12.51
CA PHE A 175 -2.44 -12.13 -11.40
C PHE A 175 -3.88 -12.54 -11.75
N THR A 176 -4.37 -12.26 -12.95
CA THR A 176 -5.71 -12.68 -13.37
C THR A 176 -5.80 -14.19 -13.50
N LEU A 177 -4.78 -14.85 -14.09
CA LEU A 177 -4.74 -16.31 -14.21
C LEU A 177 -4.68 -17.01 -12.85
N LEU A 178 -3.86 -16.50 -11.92
CA LEU A 178 -3.81 -17.00 -10.55
C LEU A 178 -5.16 -16.82 -9.85
N GLY A 179 -5.76 -15.62 -9.96
CA GLY A 179 -7.07 -15.32 -9.38
C GLY A 179 -8.22 -16.13 -9.97
N SER A 180 -8.17 -16.48 -11.26
CA SER A 180 -9.17 -17.31 -11.93
C SER A 180 -8.96 -18.82 -11.71
N SER A 181 -7.80 -19.25 -11.21
CA SER A 181 -7.50 -20.66 -11.07
C SER A 181 -8.13 -21.27 -9.80
N PRO A 182 -8.93 -22.35 -9.91
CA PRO A 182 -9.50 -23.05 -8.75
C PRO A 182 -8.43 -23.62 -7.80
N ALA A 183 -7.24 -23.91 -8.33
CA ALA A 183 -6.10 -24.42 -7.58
C ALA A 183 -5.47 -23.37 -6.64
N PHE A 184 -5.47 -22.10 -7.04
CA PHE A 184 -4.99 -21.02 -6.18
C PHE A 184 -6.03 -20.68 -5.10
N ALA A 185 -7.32 -20.63 -5.47
CA ALA A 185 -8.41 -20.44 -4.51
C ALA A 185 -8.40 -21.51 -3.40
N SER A 186 -8.31 -22.78 -3.76
CA SER A 186 -8.24 -23.90 -2.80
C SER A 186 -6.95 -23.92 -1.97
N ARG A 187 -5.82 -23.45 -2.50
CA ARG A 187 -4.59 -23.25 -1.71
C ARG A 187 -4.73 -22.12 -0.70
N MET A 188 -5.37 -21.02 -1.08
CA MET A 188 -5.65 -19.90 -0.16
C MET A 188 -6.63 -20.32 0.94
N GLU A 189 -7.66 -21.09 0.61
CA GLU A 189 -8.61 -21.66 1.57
C GLU A 189 -7.91 -22.56 2.60
N LYS A 190 -7.02 -23.46 2.15
CA LYS A 190 -6.17 -24.28 3.05
C LYS A 190 -5.29 -23.46 4.00
N TRP A 191 -4.80 -22.30 3.55
CA TRP A 191 -4.00 -21.40 4.40
C TRP A 191 -4.87 -20.65 5.41
N LEU A 192 -6.12 -20.34 5.05
CA LEU A 192 -7.08 -19.71 5.93
C LEU A 192 -7.61 -20.68 7.02
N ASP A 193 -7.71 -21.97 6.72
CA ASP A 193 -8.09 -23.01 7.68
C ASP A 193 -7.06 -23.25 8.79
N ILE A 194 -5.82 -22.78 8.62
CA ILE A 194 -4.77 -22.83 9.66
C ILE A 194 -5.03 -21.80 10.76
N VAL A 195 -5.86 -20.77 10.49
CA VAL A 195 -6.25 -19.77 11.49
C VAL A 195 -7.49 -20.29 12.22
N PRO A 196 -7.37 -20.70 13.50
CA PRO A 196 -8.51 -21.25 14.23
C PRO A 196 -9.63 -20.22 14.29
N ALA A 197 -10.83 -20.63 13.86
CA ALA A 197 -12.03 -19.82 13.99
C ALA A 197 -12.24 -19.47 15.47
N GLY A 198 -11.98 -18.21 15.82
CA GLY A 198 -12.29 -17.69 17.15
C GLY A 198 -13.77 -17.85 17.47
N PRO A 199 -14.17 -17.78 18.77
CA PRO A 199 -15.54 -18.01 19.18
C PRO A 199 -16.48 -17.06 18.45
N ARG A 200 -17.37 -17.63 17.63
CA ARG A 200 -18.43 -16.92 16.91
C ARG A 200 -19.31 -16.20 17.95
N PRO A 201 -19.42 -14.86 17.96
CA PRO A 201 -20.49 -14.22 18.70
C PRO A 201 -21.81 -14.69 18.08
N LYS A 202 -22.73 -15.20 18.90
CA LYS A 202 -24.06 -15.60 18.44
C LYS A 202 -24.75 -14.36 17.89
N VAL A 203 -25.06 -14.38 16.60
CA VAL A 203 -25.96 -13.44 15.95
C VAL A 203 -27.26 -13.43 16.76
N LYS A 204 -27.57 -12.30 17.43
CA LYS A 204 -28.91 -12.08 17.96
C LYS A 204 -29.81 -11.89 16.77
N ALA A 205 -30.64 -12.90 16.48
CA ALA A 205 -31.81 -12.71 15.65
C ALA A 205 -32.67 -11.60 16.29
N LEU A 206 -32.91 -10.53 15.53
CA LEU A 206 -33.99 -9.58 15.77
C LEU A 206 -35.21 -10.05 14.98
#